data_AF-A0A1Z9LX72-F1
#
_entry.id   AF-A0A1Z9LX72-F1
#
_cell.length_a   1.000
_cell.length_b   1.000
_cell.length_c   1.000
_cell.angle_alpha   90.00
_cell.angle_beta   90.00
_cell.angle_gamma   90.00
#
_symmetry.space_group_name_H-M   'P 1'
#
loop_
_entity.id
_entity.type
_entity.pdbx_description
1 polymer ?
#
loop_
_entity_poly.entity_id
_entity_poly.type
_entity_poly.pdbx_seq_one_letter_code
_entity_poly.pdbx_strand_id
1 'polypeptide(L)' 'MSNLKAIKRENASAGSTNKLREKGFIPAILYGGKNPNQKISIEKKAVRDIVNSDNFLSKVLEL' A
#
# COMPACT_ATOMS: atom_id res chain seq x y z
N MET A 1 -1.83 -4.76 17.39
CA MET A 1 -2.19 -4.41 16.00
C MET A 1 -0.92 -4.36 15.17
N SER A 2 -0.97 -4.81 13.91
CA SER A 2 0.18 -4.73 13.00
C SER A 2 0.04 -3.49 12.13
N ASN A 3 0.97 -2.55 12.29
CA ASN A 3 0.96 -1.27 11.60
C ASN A 3 1.78 -1.36 10.32
N LEU A 4 1.22 -0.91 9.20
CA LEU A 4 1.87 -0.85 7.90
C LEU A 4 1.93 0.61 7.44
N LYS A 5 3.13 1.19 7.39
CA LYS A 5 3.30 2.58 6.97
C LYS A 5 2.88 2.77 5.52
N ALA A 6 2.02 3.75 5.28
CA ALA A 6 1.58 4.17 3.96
C ALA A 6 1.88 5.66 3.69
N ILE A 7 2.13 6.00 2.43
CA ILE A 7 2.35 7.37 1.97
C ILE A 7 1.23 7.73 1.00
N LYS A 8 0.52 8.83 1.25
CA LYS A 8 -0.52 9.34 0.33
C LYS A 8 0.09 9.77 -1.00
N ARG A 9 -0.60 9.46 -2.10
CA ARG A 9 -0.17 9.79 -3.47
C ARG A 9 -1.06 10.85 -4.09
N GLU A 10 -0.44 11.95 -4.50
CA GLU A 10 -1.12 13.03 -5.24
C GLU A 10 -1.16 12.76 -6.76
N ASN A 11 -0.12 12.11 -7.33
CA ASN A 11 -0.05 11.79 -8.76
C ASN A 11 -0.40 10.32 -9.06
N ALA A 12 -1.19 10.11 -10.11
CA ALA A 12 -1.66 8.79 -10.55
C ALA A 12 -1.31 8.45 -12.01
N SER A 13 -0.52 9.29 -12.67
CA SER A 13 -0.05 9.02 -14.04
C SER A 13 0.80 7.75 -14.10
N ALA A 14 0.79 7.07 -15.26
CA ALA A 14 1.60 5.87 -15.48
C ALA A 14 3.10 6.13 -15.17
N GLY A 15 3.64 7.27 -15.63
CA GLY A 15 5.02 7.67 -15.34
C GLY A 15 5.32 7.82 -13.85
N SER A 16 4.41 8.43 -13.09
CA SER A 16 4.56 8.53 -11.62
C SER A 16 4.54 7.15 -10.94
N THR A 17 3.69 6.23 -11.41
CA THR A 17 3.62 4.87 -10.85
C THR A 17 4.87 4.04 -11.15
N ASN A 18 5.46 4.18 -12.35
CA ASN A 18 6.67 3.47 -12.71
C ASN A 18 7.86 3.96 -11.87
N LYS A 19 8.02 5.28 -11.70
CA LYS A 19 9.03 5.86 -10.81
C LYS A 19 8.90 5.36 -9.37
N LEU A 20 7.68 5.13 -8.87
CA LEU A 20 7.47 4.56 -7.52
C LEU A 20 7.95 3.11 -7.44
N ARG A 21 7.66 2.29 -8.46
CA ARG A 21 8.10 0.89 -8.51
C ARG A 21 9.62 0.78 -8.56
N GLU A 22 10.28 1.63 -9.35
CA GLU A 22 11.75 1.72 -9.42
C GLU A 22 12.37 2.08 -8.05
N LYS A 23 11.69 2.92 -7.26
CA LYS A 23 12.09 3.29 -5.90
C LYS A 23 11.78 2.23 -4.84
N GLY A 24 11.23 1.08 -5.22
CA GLY A 24 10.88 0.00 -4.28
C GLY A 24 9.57 0.20 -3.54
N PHE A 25 8.69 1.09 -4.02
CA PHE A 25 7.34 1.27 -3.49
C PHE A 25 6.30 0.54 -4.33
N ILE A 26 5.25 0.05 -3.67
CA ILE A 26 4.10 -0.60 -4.28
C ILE A 26 2.93 0.40 -4.31
N PRO A 27 2.46 0.82 -5.51
CA PRO A 27 1.22 1.57 -5.67
C PRO A 27 -0.01 0.78 -5.18
N ALA A 28 -0.85 1.37 -4.33
CA ALA A 28 -2.08 0.75 -3.82
C ALA A 28 -3.23 1.77 -3.67
N ILE A 29 -4.44 1.29 -3.37
CA ILE A 29 -5.64 2.09 -3.13
C ILE A 29 -6.33 1.58 -1.86
N LEU A 30 -6.62 2.48 -0.93
CA LEU A 30 -7.47 2.23 0.24
C LEU A 30 -8.87 2.77 -0.04
N TYR A 31 -9.89 1.93 0.17
CA TYR A 31 -11.29 2.28 -0.08
C TYR A 31 -12.20 1.56 0.94
N GLY A 32 -13.43 2.05 1.10
CA GLY A 32 -14.43 1.45 1.98
C GLY A 32 -15.19 2.48 2.82
N GLY A 33 -16.43 2.15 3.17
CA GLY A 33 -17.30 3.03 3.95
C GLY A 33 -17.73 4.28 3.18
N LYS A 34 -17.86 5.40 3.90
CA LYS A 34 -18.25 6.72 3.33
C LYS A 34 -17.05 7.58 2.91
N ASN A 35 -15.83 7.13 3.22
CA ASN A 35 -14.62 7.91 2.95
C ASN A 35 -14.24 7.79 1.46
N PRO A 36 -13.74 8.87 0.84
CA PRO A 36 -13.28 8.82 -0.54
C PRO A 36 -12.06 7.90 -0.69
N ASN A 37 -11.93 7.28 -1.87
CA ASN A 37 -10.81 6.40 -2.19
C ASN A 37 -9.47 7.15 -2.05
N GLN A 38 -8.54 6.56 -1.30
CA GLN A 38 -7.22 7.13 -1.07
C GLN A 38 -6.17 6.36 -1.86
N LYS A 39 -5.43 7.08 -2.69
CA LYS A 39 -4.26 6.51 -3.38
C LYS A 39 -3.09 6.53 -2.42
N ILE A 40 -2.47 5.38 -2.21
CA ILE A 40 -1.34 5.23 -1.30
C ILE A 40 -0.18 4.47 -1.97
N SER A 41 1.00 4.59 -1.39
CA SER A 41 2.14 3.74 -1.69
C SER A 41 2.73 3.17 -0.40
N ILE A 42 3.11 1.90 -0.45
CA ILE A 42 3.67 1.15 0.67
C ILE A 42 5.06 0.62 0.28
N GLU A 43 5.97 0.50 1.24
CA GLU A 43 7.32 0.01 0.95
C GLU A 43 7.30 -1.50 0.68
N LYS A 44 7.92 -1.94 -0.44
CA LYS A 44 7.93 -3.37 -0.82
C LYS A 44 8.51 -4.26 0.28
N LYS A 45 9.57 -3.80 0.97
CA LYS A 45 10.21 -4.56 2.04
C LYS A 45 9.27 -4.78 3.22
N ALA A 46 8.50 -3.77 3.61
CA ALA A 46 7.56 -3.85 4.73
C ALA A 46 6.40 -4.83 4.46
N VAL A 47 6.05 -5.04 3.19
CA VAL A 47 4.89 -5.86 2.79
C VAL A 47 5.29 -7.31 2.46
N ARG A 48 6.55 -7.55 2.09
CA ARG A 48 7.03 -8.88 1.66
C ARG A 48 6.71 -9.96 2.68
N ASP A 49 7.07 -9.73 3.93
CA ASP A 49 6.90 -10.74 4.99
C ASP A 49 5.44 -10.89 5.40
N ILE A 50 4.66 -9.81 5.29
CA ILE A 50 3.22 -9.80 5.56
C ILE A 50 2.49 -10.67 4.53
N VAL A 51 2.79 -10.52 3.24
CA VAL A 51 2.17 -11.30 2.15
C VAL A 51 2.54 -12.78 2.22
N ASN A 52 3.76 -13.09 2.65
CA ASN A 52 4.24 -14.46 2.77
C ASN A 52 3.74 -15.17 4.05
N SER A 53 3.01 -14.47 4.93
CA SER A 53 2.44 -15.07 6.14
C SER A 53 1.16 -15.86 5.83
N ASP A 54 0.95 -16.97 6.54
CA ASP A 54 -0.21 -17.85 6.35
C ASP A 54 -1.56 -17.15 6.58
N ASN A 55 -1.57 -16.09 7.39
CA ASN A 55 -2.78 -15.34 7.74
C ASN A 55 -2.94 -14.01 7.00
N PHE A 56 -2.16 -13.77 5.93
CA PHE A 56 -2.18 -12.49 5.23
C PHE A 56 -3.59 -12.00 4.87
N LEU A 57 -4.42 -12.87 4.31
CA LEU A 57 -5.76 -12.53 3.82
C LEU A 57 -6.81 -12.40 4.93
N SER A 58 -6.53 -12.88 6.14
CA SER A 58 -7.45 -12.80 7.29
C SER A 58 -6.98 -11.82 8.37
N LYS A 59 -5.76 -11.30 8.25
CA LYS A 59 -5.17 -10.38 9.21
C LYS A 59 -5.59 -8.94 8.95
N VAL A 60 -6.15 -8.30 9.98
CA VAL A 60 -6.44 -6.86 9.96
C VAL A 60 -5.14 -6.08 10.16
N LEU A 61 -4.87 -5.15 9.24
CA LEU A 61 -3.71 -4.25 9.27
C LEU A 61 -4.18 -2.81 9.49
N GLU A 62 -3.42 -2.07 10.29
CA GLU A 62 -3.62 -0.64 10.51
C GLU A 62 -2.64 0.15 9.64
N LEU A 63 -3.10 1.23 8.99
CA LEU A 63 -2.38 2.01 7.97
C LEU A 63 -2.12 3.44 8.42
#